data_AF-A0AAW7JJX9-F1
#
_entry.id   AF-A0AAW7JJX9-F1
#
_cell.length_a   1.000
_cell.length_b   1.000
_cell.length_c   1.000
_cell.angle_alpha   90.00
_cell.angle_beta   90.00
_cell.angle_gamma   90.00
#
_symmetry.space_group_name_H-M   'P 1'
#
loop_
_entity.id
_entity.type
_entity.pdbx_description
1 polymer ?
#
loop_
_entity_poly.entity_id
_entity_poly.type
_entity_poly.pdbx_seq_one_letter_code
_entity_poly.pdbx_strand_id
1 'polypeptide(L)'
;MTTDIEDAYFHRCHVRNFMPGGCRIEVCQKTRDALNTLVKKYDKATGSHIRKLSGFISKLPDGNCFYYFNEEKTSVVARKTAILCIKAIRQGMSWNANLHNMAFHYYLMMDIYFTYMSFGYDGIKVCVGEEEKSKRVCRFCGRRMPDVTFNNVAHAIQEGLGNKLLICNEECDSCNNDLSMTEDNFRYIMDFRRAMYHISRKKTTKVPTVVGKSFIVKAGSHGEPELFLMKEALPQSEVMKNQPFNMRLELKTPINNERMYKALCKMVIDILPKTELPHFVNTIKWIKNMDWTPDALPSILLALLPGAEFKEQTILDIFINNRQNKLDTPYCTAIIWIYDIAYMFAIPFVDTDGGKYKYDKNIQAHWELMKKLTRIDNWYIQDTSNYRLSTPWVDCIIDLKQKHIHVLPESDPVFAKCFEHRPKPSNIKEVQMPDLNYEDVKLYKIIGTSFKSHYNKPITDSDLMDVTQHIEGPTFILIPEEHRIRTIMSVNVNDTTDRILFYTFAYDIVFEIRNFKNYVNIGHDYDGNPISFAFHYELRDVLFKCSLAVAESELRIRRKGTQFEKCSVCTMFNERTASHITYIVPSVDNNIYMRVSDRDIHRAGYED
;
A
#
# COMPACT_ATOMS: atom_id res chain seq x y z
N MET A 1 -33.91 -23.91 13.56
CA MET A 1 -33.16 -23.55 14.78
C MET A 1 -32.87 -22.06 14.82
N THR A 2 -32.21 -21.49 13.80
CA THR A 2 -31.87 -20.05 13.70
C THR A 2 -33.09 -19.13 13.89
N THR A 3 -34.21 -19.43 13.24
CA THR A 3 -35.48 -18.69 13.40
C THR A 3 -36.02 -18.72 14.84
N ASP A 4 -35.87 -19.84 15.55
CA ASP A 4 -36.34 -20.00 16.93
C ASP A 4 -35.40 -19.28 17.92
N ILE A 5 -34.10 -19.25 17.63
CA ILE A 5 -33.13 -18.45 18.39
C ILE A 5 -33.43 -16.96 18.21
N GLU A 6 -33.66 -16.53 16.98
CA GLU A 6 -34.04 -15.15 16.66
C GLU A 6 -35.34 -14.76 17.39
N ASP A 7 -36.39 -15.57 17.28
CA ASP A 7 -37.64 -15.38 18.01
C ASP A 7 -37.44 -15.25 19.52
N ALA A 8 -36.56 -16.07 20.12
CA ALA A 8 -36.27 -15.97 21.54
C ALA A 8 -35.68 -14.60 21.92
N TYR A 9 -34.72 -14.11 21.14
CA TYR A 9 -34.10 -12.81 21.38
C TYR A 9 -35.07 -11.64 21.17
N PHE A 10 -35.94 -11.71 20.16
CA PHE A 10 -36.88 -10.62 19.84
C PHE A 10 -38.13 -10.62 20.74
N HIS A 11 -38.60 -11.78 21.19
CA HIS A 11 -39.93 -11.89 21.81
C HIS A 11 -39.94 -12.51 23.22
N ARG A 12 -38.99 -13.38 23.55
CA ARG A 12 -38.95 -14.07 24.86
C ARG A 12 -37.98 -13.45 25.86
N CYS A 13 -36.90 -12.83 25.39
CA CYS A 13 -35.98 -12.08 26.26
C CYS A 13 -36.58 -10.73 26.73
N HIS A 14 -35.94 -10.10 27.71
CA HIS A 14 -36.29 -8.75 28.15
C HIS A 14 -35.67 -7.70 27.22
N VAL A 15 -36.34 -7.45 26.08
CA VAL A 15 -35.91 -6.46 25.09
C VAL A 15 -36.15 -5.05 25.63
N ARG A 16 -35.12 -4.22 25.63
CA ARG A 16 -35.21 -2.78 25.95
C ARG A 16 -35.48 -1.93 24.73
N ASN A 17 -34.85 -2.27 23.60
CA ASN A 17 -34.96 -1.49 22.36
C ASN A 17 -34.87 -2.42 21.14
N PHE A 18 -35.74 -2.21 20.16
CA PHE A 18 -35.64 -2.85 18.85
C PHE A 18 -34.80 -2.00 17.90
N MET A 19 -34.13 -2.67 16.95
CA MET A 19 -33.27 -2.07 15.93
C MET A 19 -33.44 -2.81 14.60
N PRO A 20 -33.11 -2.20 13.46
CA PRO A 20 -33.06 -2.91 12.19
C PRO A 20 -32.12 -4.13 12.29
N GLY A 21 -32.66 -5.33 12.11
CA GLY A 21 -31.91 -6.59 12.17
C GLY A 21 -31.48 -7.05 13.57
N GLY A 22 -31.86 -6.35 14.65
CA GLY A 22 -31.42 -6.71 16.00
C GLY A 22 -32.16 -6.05 17.15
N CYS A 23 -31.66 -6.25 18.37
CA CYS A 23 -32.24 -5.67 19.57
C CYS A 23 -31.22 -5.50 20.70
N ARG A 24 -31.52 -4.58 21.62
CA ARG A 24 -30.80 -4.38 22.88
C ARG A 24 -31.57 -5.08 23.99
N ILE A 25 -30.90 -6.00 24.69
CA ILE A 25 -31.52 -6.91 25.65
C ILE A 25 -30.90 -6.71 27.01
N GLU A 26 -31.74 -6.64 28.04
CA GLU A 26 -31.30 -6.62 29.43
C GLU A 26 -31.11 -8.03 29.98
N VAL A 27 -30.05 -8.19 30.75
CA VAL A 27 -29.77 -9.39 31.53
C VAL A 27 -30.64 -9.36 32.79
N CYS A 28 -31.57 -10.29 32.86
CA CYS A 28 -32.45 -10.54 34.01
C CYS A 28 -32.98 -11.97 33.96
N GLN A 29 -33.74 -12.38 34.97
CA GLN A 29 -34.28 -13.74 35.06
C GLN A 29 -35.08 -14.15 33.80
N LYS A 30 -35.94 -13.26 33.27
CA LYS A 30 -36.71 -13.50 32.04
C LYS A 30 -35.80 -13.85 30.85
N THR A 31 -34.72 -13.09 30.67
CA THR A 31 -33.75 -13.34 29.59
C THR A 31 -33.00 -14.66 29.82
N ARG A 32 -32.60 -14.96 31.05
CA ARG A 32 -31.92 -16.23 31.40
C ARG A 32 -32.84 -17.43 31.12
N ASP A 33 -34.11 -17.35 31.48
CA ASP A 33 -35.10 -18.43 31.27
C ASP A 33 -35.38 -18.66 29.78
N ALA A 34 -35.52 -17.58 29.00
CA ALA A 34 -35.69 -17.66 27.56
C ALA A 34 -34.52 -18.40 26.88
N LEU A 35 -33.28 -18.04 27.23
CA LEU A 35 -32.08 -18.68 26.66
C LEU A 35 -31.86 -20.10 27.18
N ASN A 36 -32.17 -20.36 28.46
CA ASN A 36 -32.13 -21.73 29.00
C ASN A 36 -33.15 -22.65 28.34
N THR A 37 -34.30 -22.12 27.91
CA THR A 37 -35.29 -22.87 27.13
C THR A 37 -34.70 -23.31 25.78
N LEU A 38 -33.98 -22.42 25.08
CA LEU A 38 -33.26 -22.78 23.86
C LEU A 38 -32.19 -23.83 24.12
N VAL A 39 -31.41 -23.67 25.19
CA VAL A 39 -30.38 -24.64 25.57
C VAL A 39 -31.01 -26.01 25.79
N LYS A 40 -32.03 -26.13 26.66
CA LYS A 40 -32.73 -27.40 26.91
C LYS A 40 -33.25 -28.05 25.63
N LYS A 41 -33.76 -27.26 24.68
CA LYS A 41 -34.31 -27.74 23.41
C LYS A 41 -33.24 -28.22 22.43
N TYR A 42 -32.12 -27.50 22.31
CA TYR A 42 -31.12 -27.71 21.25
C TYR A 42 -29.77 -28.26 21.73
N ASP A 43 -29.64 -28.59 23.02
CA ASP A 43 -28.38 -29.02 23.62
C ASP A 43 -27.77 -30.23 22.90
N LYS A 44 -28.53 -31.32 22.81
CA LYS A 44 -28.09 -32.54 22.12
C LYS A 44 -27.88 -32.29 20.62
N ALA A 45 -28.80 -31.57 19.99
CA ALA A 45 -28.77 -31.31 18.54
C ALA A 45 -27.54 -30.51 18.09
N THR A 46 -26.99 -29.68 18.97
CA THR A 46 -25.81 -28.85 18.69
C THR A 46 -24.50 -29.42 19.26
N GLY A 47 -24.51 -30.66 19.78
CA GLY A 47 -23.33 -31.20 20.47
C GLY A 47 -22.92 -30.35 21.67
N SER A 48 -23.89 -29.79 22.40
CA SER A 48 -23.73 -28.84 23.51
C SER A 48 -23.17 -27.46 23.13
N HIS A 49 -22.97 -27.13 21.84
CA HIS A 49 -22.49 -25.80 21.45
C HIS A 49 -23.43 -24.66 21.84
N ILE A 50 -24.75 -24.90 21.86
CA ILE A 50 -25.76 -23.91 22.29
C ILE A 50 -25.53 -23.39 23.72
N ARG A 51 -24.87 -24.18 24.60
CA ARG A 51 -24.56 -23.78 25.99
C ARG A 51 -23.66 -22.53 26.07
N LYS A 52 -22.95 -22.18 24.98
CA LYS A 52 -22.18 -20.93 24.88
C LYS A 52 -23.04 -19.69 25.12
N LEU A 53 -24.34 -19.74 24.80
CA LEU A 53 -25.29 -18.66 25.08
C LEU A 53 -25.41 -18.40 26.58
N SER A 54 -25.67 -19.46 27.37
CA SER A 54 -25.75 -19.36 28.83
C SER A 54 -24.40 -18.96 29.44
N GLY A 55 -23.29 -19.48 28.91
CA GLY A 55 -21.94 -19.12 29.37
C GLY A 55 -21.52 -17.67 29.06
N PHE A 56 -22.10 -17.05 28.04
CA PHE A 56 -21.94 -15.61 27.78
C PHE A 56 -22.74 -14.79 28.80
N ILE A 57 -24.03 -15.10 28.97
CA ILE A 57 -24.96 -14.38 29.86
C ILE A 57 -24.56 -14.52 31.34
N SER A 58 -23.96 -15.65 31.74
CA SER A 58 -23.52 -15.86 33.12
C SER A 58 -22.40 -14.91 33.55
N LYS A 59 -21.68 -14.30 32.60
CA LYS A 59 -20.60 -13.33 32.86
C LYS A 59 -21.12 -11.90 33.01
N LEU A 60 -22.39 -11.67 32.73
CA LEU A 60 -23.01 -10.35 32.79
C LEU A 60 -23.88 -10.22 34.05
N PRO A 61 -23.65 -9.20 34.88
CA PRO A 61 -24.53 -8.84 35.99
C PRO A 61 -25.97 -8.57 35.54
N ASP A 62 -26.92 -8.77 36.44
CA ASP A 62 -28.31 -8.36 36.19
C ASP A 62 -28.41 -6.83 36.03
N GLY A 63 -29.29 -6.38 35.14
CA GLY A 63 -29.42 -4.98 34.73
C GLY A 63 -28.48 -4.55 33.60
N ASN A 64 -27.38 -5.29 33.34
CA ASN A 64 -26.52 -5.00 32.19
C ASN A 64 -27.27 -5.29 30.88
N CYS A 65 -26.92 -4.55 29.83
CA CYS A 65 -27.49 -4.76 28.50
C CYS A 65 -26.44 -5.25 27.51
N PHE A 66 -26.85 -6.11 26.58
CA PHE A 66 -26.06 -6.51 25.42
C PHE A 66 -26.89 -6.32 24.13
N TYR A 67 -26.24 -6.41 22.98
CA TYR A 67 -26.89 -6.33 21.68
C TYR A 67 -26.90 -7.70 21.03
N TYR A 68 -28.02 -8.05 20.39
CA TYR A 68 -28.15 -9.15 19.47
C TYR A 68 -28.37 -8.60 18.06
N PHE A 69 -27.67 -9.14 17.08
CA PHE A 69 -27.81 -8.80 15.67
C PHE A 69 -27.85 -10.08 14.84
N ASN A 70 -28.80 -10.15 13.92
CA ASN A 70 -28.80 -11.17 12.88
C ASN A 70 -27.82 -10.74 11.78
N GLU A 71 -26.77 -11.53 11.55
CA GLU A 71 -25.68 -11.22 10.63
C GLU A 71 -26.17 -10.91 9.20
N GLU A 72 -27.14 -11.66 8.70
CA GLU A 72 -27.68 -11.50 7.34
C GLU A 72 -28.57 -10.26 7.18
N LYS A 73 -29.16 -9.79 8.29
CA LYS A 73 -30.17 -8.72 8.28
C LYS A 73 -29.67 -7.38 8.81
N THR A 74 -28.50 -7.36 9.45
CA THR A 74 -28.01 -6.19 10.18
C THR A 74 -26.94 -5.45 9.38
N SER A 75 -27.15 -4.15 9.14
CA SER A 75 -26.17 -3.31 8.48
C SER A 75 -24.93 -3.05 9.36
N VAL A 76 -23.81 -2.73 8.70
CA VAL A 76 -22.60 -2.21 9.37
C VAL A 76 -22.93 -0.99 10.23
N VAL A 77 -23.79 -0.10 9.74
CA VAL A 77 -24.27 1.09 10.46
C VAL A 77 -24.83 0.72 11.84
N ALA A 78 -25.77 -0.23 11.91
CA ALA A 78 -26.38 -0.64 13.17
C ALA A 78 -25.36 -1.27 14.13
N ARG A 79 -24.46 -2.13 13.63
CA ARG A 79 -23.41 -2.76 14.45
C ARG A 79 -22.40 -1.76 15.00
N LYS A 80 -21.88 -0.84 14.17
CA LYS A 80 -20.94 0.20 14.64
C LYS A 80 -21.61 1.15 15.62
N THR A 81 -22.88 1.47 15.40
CA THR A 81 -23.68 2.27 16.34
C THR A 81 -23.75 1.62 17.72
N ALA A 82 -24.07 0.33 17.79
CA ALA A 82 -24.13 -0.39 19.06
C ALA A 82 -22.77 -0.37 19.80
N ILE A 83 -21.67 -0.59 19.08
CA ILE A 83 -20.32 -0.54 19.66
C ILE A 83 -19.98 0.85 20.17
N LEU A 84 -20.31 1.90 19.43
CA LEU A 84 -20.11 3.28 19.88
C LEU A 84 -20.92 3.55 21.15
N CYS A 85 -22.19 3.15 21.20
CA CYS A 85 -23.00 3.26 22.41
C CYS A 85 -22.39 2.49 23.60
N ILE A 86 -21.90 1.26 23.39
CA ILE A 86 -21.24 0.47 24.45
C ILE A 86 -19.99 1.19 24.97
N LYS A 87 -19.17 1.74 24.07
CA LYS A 87 -17.96 2.49 24.44
C LYS A 87 -18.31 3.75 25.25
N ALA A 88 -19.31 4.52 24.81
CA ALA A 88 -19.79 5.69 25.54
C ALA A 88 -20.31 5.32 26.94
N ILE A 89 -21.04 4.20 27.07
CA ILE A 89 -21.52 3.72 28.36
C ILE A 89 -20.35 3.33 29.28
N ARG A 90 -19.35 2.64 28.74
CA ARG A 90 -18.12 2.31 29.49
C ARG A 90 -17.37 3.55 29.98
N GLN A 91 -17.50 4.67 29.27
CA GLN A 91 -16.93 5.97 29.65
C GLN A 91 -17.81 6.75 30.64
N GLY A 92 -18.88 6.15 31.17
CA GLY A 92 -19.73 6.73 32.21
C GLY A 92 -21.00 7.43 31.68
N MET A 93 -21.27 7.39 30.37
CA MET A 93 -22.53 7.91 29.84
C MET A 93 -23.69 6.92 30.07
N SER A 94 -24.90 7.43 30.27
CA SER A 94 -26.10 6.58 30.26
C SER A 94 -26.58 6.35 28.83
N TRP A 95 -27.03 5.13 28.54
CA TRP A 95 -27.72 4.87 27.27
C TRP A 95 -28.99 5.72 27.19
N ASN A 96 -29.20 6.40 26.05
CA ASN A 96 -30.44 7.06 25.72
C ASN A 96 -30.62 7.13 24.19
N ALA A 97 -31.83 7.46 23.74
CA ALA A 97 -32.16 7.52 22.31
C ALA A 97 -31.34 8.57 21.56
N ASN A 98 -30.96 9.70 22.19
CA ASN A 98 -30.17 10.74 21.52
C ASN A 98 -28.75 10.24 21.22
N LEU A 99 -28.09 9.57 22.18
CA LEU A 99 -26.79 8.95 21.96
C LEU A 99 -26.85 7.93 20.81
N HIS A 100 -27.87 7.07 20.82
CA HIS A 100 -28.07 6.10 19.75
C HIS A 100 -28.28 6.77 18.38
N ASN A 101 -29.22 7.71 18.29
CA ASN A 101 -29.56 8.40 17.04
C ASN A 101 -28.38 9.21 16.50
N MET A 102 -27.59 9.85 17.37
CA MET A 102 -26.38 10.56 16.97
C MET A 102 -25.34 9.61 16.36
N ALA A 103 -25.09 8.48 17.01
CA ALA A 103 -24.16 7.47 16.51
C ALA A 103 -24.66 6.79 15.23
N PHE A 104 -25.97 6.48 15.16
CA PHE A 104 -26.60 5.93 13.98
C PHE A 104 -26.51 6.90 12.81
N HIS A 105 -26.87 8.17 13.02
CA HIS A 105 -26.78 9.21 12.00
C HIS A 105 -25.35 9.36 11.48
N TYR A 106 -24.34 9.35 12.37
CA TYR A 106 -22.94 9.43 11.97
C TYR A 106 -22.53 8.36 10.95
N TYR A 107 -22.80 7.07 11.25
CA TYR A 107 -22.46 5.98 10.33
C TYR A 107 -23.43 5.90 9.14
N LEU A 108 -24.68 6.29 9.32
CA LEU A 108 -25.67 6.34 8.23
C LEU A 108 -25.25 7.37 7.18
N MET A 109 -24.69 8.52 7.56
CA MET A 109 -24.21 9.50 6.59
C MET A 109 -23.18 8.88 5.65
N MET A 110 -22.22 8.12 6.17
CA MET A 110 -21.26 7.37 5.35
C MET A 110 -21.95 6.41 4.38
N ASP A 111 -22.92 5.63 4.89
CA ASP A 111 -23.69 4.67 4.09
C ASP A 111 -24.72 5.31 3.15
N ILE A 112 -25.04 6.60 3.30
CA ILE A 112 -25.87 7.35 2.34
C ILE A 112 -25.02 7.73 1.13
N TYR A 113 -23.81 8.26 1.36
CA TYR A 113 -22.90 8.68 0.31
C TYR A 113 -22.29 7.48 -0.44
N PHE A 114 -21.99 6.40 0.26
CA PHE A 114 -21.27 5.25 -0.29
C PHE A 114 -21.93 3.93 0.09
N THR A 115 -21.65 2.87 -0.63
CA THR A 115 -21.82 1.52 -0.09
C THR A 115 -20.73 1.30 0.96
N TYR A 116 -21.11 1.35 2.24
CA TYR A 116 -20.18 1.40 3.36
C TYR A 116 -19.94 0.02 3.97
N MET A 117 -18.70 -0.43 3.93
CA MET A 117 -18.23 -1.69 4.51
C MET A 117 -17.20 -1.41 5.60
N SER A 118 -17.20 -2.21 6.67
CA SER A 118 -16.26 -2.07 7.78
C SER A 118 -15.91 -3.46 8.31
N PHE A 119 -14.64 -3.67 8.65
CA PHE A 119 -14.12 -4.97 9.07
C PHE A 119 -13.18 -4.82 10.27
N GLY A 120 -13.14 -5.84 11.14
CA GLY A 120 -12.21 -5.91 12.29
C GLY A 120 -12.62 -5.07 13.52
N TYR A 121 -13.76 -4.38 13.48
CA TYR A 121 -14.19 -3.44 14.51
C TYR A 121 -14.97 -4.06 15.68
N ASP A 122 -15.52 -5.25 15.49
CA ASP A 122 -16.46 -5.91 16.42
C ASP A 122 -15.93 -7.22 17.02
N GLY A 123 -14.66 -7.56 16.76
CA GLY A 123 -14.03 -8.77 17.29
C GLY A 123 -14.41 -10.06 16.56
N ILE A 124 -15.18 -9.98 15.48
CA ILE A 124 -15.62 -11.13 14.69
C ILE A 124 -14.56 -11.47 13.64
N LYS A 125 -14.19 -12.76 13.56
CA LYS A 125 -13.32 -13.27 12.51
C LYS A 125 -14.09 -13.29 11.19
N VAL A 126 -13.52 -12.68 10.16
CA VAL A 126 -14.08 -12.62 8.81
C VAL A 126 -13.16 -13.37 7.87
N CYS A 127 -13.70 -14.38 7.18
CA CYS A 127 -13.03 -15.11 6.11
C CYS A 127 -13.68 -14.72 4.79
N VAL A 128 -12.99 -13.94 3.96
CA VAL A 128 -13.52 -13.47 2.67
C VAL A 128 -13.17 -14.44 1.55
N GLY A 129 -14.14 -14.70 0.66
CA GLY A 129 -13.97 -15.57 -0.51
C GLY A 129 -14.40 -17.02 -0.28
N GLU A 130 -14.32 -17.83 -1.32
CA GLU A 130 -14.77 -19.22 -1.35
C GLU A 130 -14.13 -20.08 -0.24
N GLU A 131 -14.97 -20.68 0.61
CA GLU A 131 -14.52 -21.50 1.74
C GLU A 131 -13.91 -22.81 1.25
N GLU A 132 -14.54 -23.45 0.26
CA GLU A 132 -14.12 -24.74 -0.25
C GLU A 132 -12.86 -24.61 -1.10
N LYS A 133 -11.73 -25.15 -0.61
CA LYS A 133 -10.42 -25.01 -1.25
C LYS A 133 -10.42 -25.38 -2.74
N SER A 134 -11.16 -26.44 -3.11
CA SER A 134 -11.33 -26.94 -4.50
C SER A 134 -11.90 -25.92 -5.48
N LYS A 135 -12.69 -24.96 -4.99
CA LYS A 135 -13.42 -23.97 -5.79
C LYS A 135 -12.74 -22.59 -5.81
N ARG A 136 -11.69 -22.40 -5.02
CA ARG A 136 -11.00 -21.11 -4.91
C ARG A 136 -10.33 -20.71 -6.22
N VAL A 137 -10.45 -19.43 -6.54
CA VAL A 137 -9.74 -18.76 -7.62
C VAL A 137 -8.98 -17.60 -7.01
N CYS A 138 -7.66 -17.56 -7.23
CA CYS A 138 -6.82 -16.53 -6.62
C CYS A 138 -7.20 -15.14 -7.14
N ARG A 139 -7.43 -14.19 -6.23
CA ARG A 139 -7.80 -12.80 -6.54
C ARG A 139 -6.69 -12.02 -7.25
N PHE A 140 -5.43 -12.41 -7.04
CA PHE A 140 -4.26 -11.73 -7.60
C PHE A 140 -3.78 -12.31 -8.93
N CYS A 141 -3.72 -13.64 -9.05
CA CYS A 141 -3.22 -14.29 -10.28
C CYS A 141 -4.32 -14.91 -11.16
N GLY A 142 -5.56 -14.98 -10.69
CA GLY A 142 -6.66 -15.61 -11.42
C GLY A 142 -6.55 -17.13 -11.57
N ARG A 143 -5.48 -17.75 -11.02
CA ARG A 143 -5.24 -19.20 -11.11
C ARG A 143 -6.00 -19.96 -10.03
N ARG A 144 -6.23 -21.24 -10.27
CA ARG A 144 -6.93 -22.18 -9.38
C ARG A 144 -6.07 -23.45 -9.21
N MET A 145 -6.50 -24.38 -8.34
CA MET A 145 -5.85 -25.69 -8.28
C MET A 145 -6.04 -26.47 -9.60
N PRO A 146 -5.03 -27.22 -10.08
CA PRO A 146 -3.75 -27.53 -9.42
C PRO A 146 -2.60 -26.54 -9.70
N ASP A 147 -2.79 -25.48 -10.50
CA ASP A 147 -1.71 -24.56 -10.89
C ASP A 147 -1.10 -23.77 -9.72
N VAL A 148 -1.89 -23.60 -8.65
CA VAL A 148 -1.51 -22.95 -7.39
C VAL A 148 -2.15 -23.68 -6.22
N THR A 149 -1.63 -23.48 -5.01
CA THR A 149 -2.18 -24.07 -3.77
C THR A 149 -2.75 -23.00 -2.83
N PHE A 150 -3.63 -23.42 -1.92
CA PHE A 150 -4.26 -22.58 -0.88
C PHE A 150 -4.08 -23.26 0.49
N ASN A 151 -2.84 -23.63 0.80
CA ASN A 151 -2.51 -24.35 2.03
C ASN A 151 -2.31 -23.40 3.21
N ASN A 152 -1.77 -22.22 2.96
CA ASN A 152 -1.54 -21.21 3.96
C ASN A 152 -2.83 -20.46 4.32
N VAL A 153 -2.89 -19.99 5.56
CA VAL A 153 -3.90 -19.00 5.97
C VAL A 153 -3.37 -17.64 5.57
N ALA A 154 -3.89 -17.11 4.46
CA ALA A 154 -3.57 -15.77 4.01
C ALA A 154 -4.34 -14.74 4.85
N HIS A 155 -3.61 -13.88 5.55
CA HIS A 155 -4.20 -12.82 6.34
C HIS A 155 -4.34 -11.58 5.46
N ALA A 156 -5.56 -11.04 5.36
CA ALA A 156 -5.80 -9.84 4.54
C ALA A 156 -5.01 -8.62 5.02
N ILE A 157 -4.77 -8.56 6.33
CA ILE A 157 -3.84 -7.63 6.97
C ILE A 157 -2.83 -8.49 7.73
N GLN A 158 -1.54 -8.19 7.61
CA GLN A 158 -0.49 -9.01 8.22
C GLN A 158 -0.75 -9.26 9.72
N GLU A 159 -0.61 -10.51 10.17
CA GLU A 159 -0.70 -10.86 11.60
C GLU A 159 0.30 -10.06 12.44
N GLY A 160 1.46 -9.73 11.85
CA GLY A 160 2.47 -8.88 12.49
C GLY A 160 1.91 -7.52 12.92
N LEU A 161 0.95 -6.96 12.20
CA LEU A 161 0.30 -5.69 12.52
C LEU A 161 -0.77 -5.81 13.60
N GLY A 162 -0.96 -6.98 14.20
CA GLY A 162 -1.98 -7.22 15.24
C GLY A 162 -3.29 -7.78 14.69
N ASN A 163 -3.40 -8.02 13.37
CA ASN A 163 -4.61 -8.59 12.79
C ASN A 163 -4.78 -10.08 13.15
N LYS A 164 -5.88 -10.39 13.84
CA LYS A 164 -6.28 -11.77 14.17
C LYS A 164 -7.59 -12.18 13.49
N LEU A 165 -8.28 -11.24 12.85
CA LEU A 165 -9.68 -11.39 12.45
C LEU A 165 -9.88 -11.49 10.94
N LEU A 166 -9.05 -10.81 10.13
CA LEU A 166 -9.32 -10.63 8.70
C LEU A 166 -8.50 -11.60 7.86
N ILE A 167 -9.16 -12.57 7.22
CA ILE A 167 -8.57 -13.66 6.46
C ILE A 167 -9.08 -13.62 5.02
N CYS A 168 -8.18 -13.82 4.05
CA CYS A 168 -8.50 -13.99 2.64
C CYS A 168 -8.40 -15.47 2.27
N ASN A 169 -9.53 -16.10 1.89
CA ASN A 169 -9.52 -17.49 1.44
C ASN A 169 -8.95 -17.63 0.02
N GLU A 170 -9.10 -16.60 -0.81
CA GLU A 170 -8.79 -16.59 -2.24
C GLU A 170 -7.44 -15.90 -2.57
N GLU A 171 -6.47 -15.96 -1.67
CA GLU A 171 -5.06 -15.64 -1.95
C GLU A 171 -4.24 -16.94 -1.96
N CYS A 172 -3.66 -17.28 -3.11
CA CYS A 172 -2.88 -18.53 -3.23
C CYS A 172 -1.49 -18.40 -2.60
N ASP A 173 -0.88 -19.53 -2.25
CA ASP A 173 0.40 -19.59 -1.54
C ASP A 173 1.55 -18.86 -2.26
N SER A 174 1.57 -18.90 -3.60
CA SER A 174 2.59 -18.19 -4.39
C SER A 174 2.42 -16.67 -4.29
N CYS A 175 1.20 -16.15 -4.49
CA CYS A 175 0.95 -14.71 -4.35
C CYS A 175 1.18 -14.22 -2.91
N ASN A 176 0.77 -14.99 -1.91
CA ASN A 176 1.03 -14.67 -0.50
C ASN A 176 2.55 -14.57 -0.22
N ASN A 177 3.37 -15.38 -0.88
CA ASN A 177 4.83 -15.27 -0.76
C ASN A 177 5.39 -14.08 -1.57
N ASP A 178 4.98 -13.93 -2.83
CA ASP A 178 5.49 -12.90 -3.74
C ASP A 178 5.16 -11.48 -3.23
N LEU A 179 3.99 -11.30 -2.61
CA LEU A 179 3.54 -10.01 -2.08
C LEU A 179 4.10 -9.69 -0.69
N SER A 180 4.75 -10.63 -0.01
CA SER A 180 5.30 -10.42 1.34
C SER A 180 6.24 -9.21 1.42
N MET A 181 7.08 -8.99 0.41
CA MET A 181 7.97 -7.83 0.35
C MET A 181 7.21 -6.50 0.25
N THR A 182 6.08 -6.50 -0.48
CA THR A 182 5.21 -5.33 -0.60
C THR A 182 4.62 -5.01 0.76
N GLU A 183 4.04 -6.02 1.42
CA GLU A 183 3.44 -5.84 2.74
C GLU A 183 4.47 -5.43 3.82
N ASP A 184 5.70 -5.93 3.74
CA ASP A 184 6.76 -5.62 4.69
C ASP A 184 7.08 -4.12 4.76
N ASN A 185 6.90 -3.36 3.68
CA ASN A 185 7.14 -1.91 3.69
C ASN A 185 6.21 -1.20 4.69
N PHE A 186 4.92 -1.52 4.67
CA PHE A 186 3.98 -0.97 5.64
C PHE A 186 4.27 -1.48 7.06
N ARG A 187 4.65 -2.75 7.21
CA ARG A 187 5.07 -3.30 8.51
C ARG A 187 6.28 -2.58 9.10
N TYR A 188 7.30 -2.26 8.31
CA TYR A 188 8.50 -1.56 8.78
C TYR A 188 8.17 -0.18 9.33
N ILE A 189 7.25 0.55 8.70
CA ILE A 189 6.75 1.85 9.21
C ILE A 189 6.11 1.68 10.59
N MET A 190 5.42 0.55 10.79
CA MET A 190 4.73 0.23 12.03
C MET A 190 5.65 -0.37 13.10
N ASP A 191 6.86 -0.82 12.78
CA ASP A 191 7.70 -1.60 13.71
C ASP A 191 8.00 -0.85 15.01
N PHE A 192 8.25 0.47 14.96
CA PHE A 192 8.41 1.28 16.18
C PHE A 192 7.16 1.26 17.06
N ARG A 193 5.99 1.54 16.47
CA ARG A 193 4.70 1.51 17.18
C ARG A 193 4.38 0.11 17.73
N ARG A 194 4.63 -0.93 16.93
CA ARG A 194 4.46 -2.33 17.34
C ARG A 194 5.28 -2.66 18.57
N ALA A 195 6.54 -2.21 18.61
CA ALA A 195 7.39 -2.41 19.76
C ALA A 195 6.88 -1.64 20.99
N MET A 196 6.66 -0.33 20.84
CA MET A 196 6.24 0.54 21.94
C MET A 196 4.85 0.20 22.50
N TYR A 197 3.94 -0.33 21.69
CA TYR A 197 2.59 -0.75 22.11
C TYR A 197 2.46 -2.23 22.45
N HIS A 198 3.58 -2.94 22.59
CA HIS A 198 3.62 -4.33 23.05
C HIS A 198 2.92 -5.33 22.10
N ILE A 199 2.85 -5.00 20.81
CA ILE A 199 2.25 -5.86 19.80
C ILE A 199 3.21 -7.02 19.54
N SER A 200 2.88 -8.17 20.09
CA SER A 200 3.75 -9.35 20.08
C SER A 200 3.96 -9.88 18.66
N ARG A 201 5.11 -10.53 18.42
CA ARG A 201 5.33 -11.23 17.14
C ARG A 201 4.46 -12.49 17.05
N LYS A 202 4.23 -12.96 15.82
CA LYS A 202 3.57 -14.24 15.53
C LYS A 202 4.19 -15.36 16.39
N LYS A 203 3.35 -16.03 17.18
CA LYS A 203 3.73 -17.13 18.08
C LYS A 203 4.78 -16.78 19.16
N THR A 204 4.98 -15.51 19.50
CA THR A 204 5.83 -15.11 20.64
C THR A 204 5.11 -14.10 21.52
N THR A 205 5.62 -13.90 22.74
CA THR A 205 5.19 -12.84 23.66
C THR A 205 6.12 -11.62 23.63
N LYS A 206 7.20 -11.66 22.84
CA LYS A 206 8.23 -10.62 22.81
C LYS A 206 7.91 -9.55 21.79
N VAL A 207 8.17 -8.29 22.16
CA VAL A 207 8.12 -7.15 21.23
C VAL A 207 9.15 -7.30 20.10
N PRO A 208 8.89 -6.73 18.92
CA PRO A 208 9.89 -6.69 17.86
C PRO A 208 11.10 -5.85 18.26
N THR A 209 12.31 -6.36 17.96
CA THR A 209 13.51 -5.53 17.93
C THR A 209 13.41 -4.55 16.78
N VAL A 210 13.56 -3.26 17.07
CA VAL A 210 13.58 -2.16 16.11
C VAL A 210 14.96 -1.55 16.14
N VAL A 211 15.60 -1.44 14.99
CA VAL A 211 16.93 -0.83 14.86
C VAL A 211 16.75 0.49 14.13
N GLY A 212 17.19 1.56 14.79
CA GLY A 212 17.28 2.91 14.22
C GLY A 212 18.70 3.29 13.86
N LYS A 213 18.86 4.51 13.34
CA LYS A 213 20.18 5.13 13.11
C LYS A 213 20.87 5.42 14.44
N SER A 214 20.12 5.95 15.41
CA SER A 214 20.64 6.40 16.73
C SER A 214 20.02 5.71 17.94
N PHE A 215 19.20 4.67 17.73
CA PHE A 215 18.48 3.99 18.80
C PHE A 215 18.21 2.52 18.50
N ILE A 216 17.91 1.74 19.53
CA ILE A 216 17.36 0.38 19.43
C ILE A 216 16.20 0.22 20.40
N VAL A 217 15.11 -0.39 19.95
CA VAL A 217 14.08 -0.95 20.85
C VAL A 217 14.25 -2.46 20.88
N LYS A 218 14.27 -3.09 22.05
CA LYS A 218 14.27 -4.55 22.19
C LYS A 218 13.45 -4.98 23.41
N ALA A 219 13.11 -6.26 23.45
CA ALA A 219 12.42 -6.84 24.60
C ALA A 219 13.36 -6.90 25.81
N GLY A 220 12.94 -6.34 26.93
CA GLY A 220 13.52 -6.51 28.25
C GLY A 220 13.30 -7.92 28.80
N SER A 221 13.61 -8.09 30.08
CA SER A 221 13.62 -9.40 30.74
C SER A 221 12.23 -10.07 30.81
N HIS A 222 11.14 -9.30 30.88
CA HIS A 222 9.77 -9.82 30.93
C HIS A 222 8.98 -9.60 29.63
N GLY A 223 9.64 -9.15 28.55
CA GLY A 223 9.04 -8.98 27.22
C GLY A 223 8.56 -7.56 26.90
N GLU A 224 8.62 -6.64 27.86
CA GLU A 224 8.40 -5.20 27.72
C GLU A 224 9.42 -4.55 26.78
N PRO A 225 9.07 -3.44 26.10
CA PRO A 225 10.00 -2.69 25.28
C PRO A 225 10.93 -1.85 26.16
N GLU A 226 12.22 -2.00 25.91
CA GLU A 226 13.27 -1.13 26.40
C GLU A 226 13.84 -0.34 25.22
N LEU A 227 13.90 0.99 25.37
CA LEU A 227 14.44 1.93 24.39
C LEU A 227 15.86 2.32 24.79
N PHE A 228 16.83 2.01 23.92
CA PHE A 228 18.23 2.37 24.07
C PHE A 228 18.54 3.52 23.11
N LEU A 229 19.01 4.64 23.64
CA LEU A 229 19.38 5.86 22.92
C LEU A 229 20.89 6.07 22.97
N MET A 230 21.51 6.39 21.84
CA MET A 230 22.91 6.81 21.81
C MET A 230 23.08 8.17 22.47
N LYS A 231 23.98 8.28 23.43
CA LYS A 231 24.26 9.52 24.17
C LYS A 231 24.67 10.67 23.24
N GLU A 232 25.43 10.35 22.20
CA GLU A 232 26.01 11.27 21.22
C GLU A 232 24.95 11.91 20.32
N ALA A 233 23.82 11.22 20.11
CA ALA A 233 22.71 11.70 19.30
C ALA A 233 21.69 12.54 20.08
N LEU A 234 21.85 12.69 21.41
CA LEU A 234 20.91 13.44 22.22
C LEU A 234 21.16 14.96 22.11
N PRO A 235 20.09 15.77 21.98
CA PRO A 235 20.21 17.23 21.99
C PRO A 235 20.63 17.72 23.38
N GLN A 236 21.90 18.08 23.54
CA GLN A 236 22.52 18.42 24.84
C GLN A 236 21.76 19.52 25.60
N SER A 237 21.23 20.52 24.87
CA SER A 237 20.42 21.60 25.46
C SER A 237 19.13 21.11 26.12
N GLU A 238 18.51 20.05 25.61
CA GLU A 238 17.29 19.48 26.18
C GLU A 238 17.60 18.55 27.36
N VAL A 239 18.66 17.75 27.25
CA VAL A 239 19.10 16.85 28.32
C VAL A 239 19.40 17.63 29.61
N MET A 240 20.05 18.80 29.50
CA MET A 240 20.35 19.66 30.65
C MET A 240 19.10 20.19 31.37
N LYS A 241 17.96 20.33 30.69
CA LYS A 241 16.71 20.81 31.30
C LYS A 241 16.04 19.76 32.18
N ASN A 242 16.38 18.47 32.01
CA ASN A 242 15.80 17.34 32.74
C ASN A 242 14.25 17.31 32.71
N GLN A 243 13.69 17.65 31.54
CA GLN A 243 12.25 17.63 31.23
C GLN A 243 12.01 16.79 29.98
N PRO A 244 10.78 16.30 29.74
CA PRO A 244 10.45 15.61 28.51
C PRO A 244 10.67 16.50 27.28
N PHE A 245 11.24 15.94 26.20
CA PHE A 245 11.53 16.68 24.96
C PHE A 245 11.17 15.86 23.73
N ASN A 246 10.91 16.53 22.60
CA ASN A 246 10.66 15.85 21.33
C ASN A 246 11.98 15.42 20.69
N MET A 247 12.05 14.16 20.26
CA MET A 247 13.16 13.62 19.50
C MET A 247 12.64 12.90 18.26
N ARG A 248 13.30 13.15 17.12
CA ARG A 248 13.07 12.39 15.90
C ARG A 248 13.92 11.11 15.94
N LEU A 249 13.25 9.98 15.85
CA LEU A 249 13.86 8.65 15.85
C LEU A 249 13.76 8.05 14.45
N GLU A 250 14.87 8.05 13.72
CA GLU A 250 14.97 7.49 12.38
C GLU A 250 15.23 5.99 12.43
N LEU A 251 14.35 5.20 11.81
CA LEU A 251 14.55 3.76 11.67
C LEU A 251 15.71 3.51 10.71
N LYS A 252 16.28 2.29 10.72
CA LYS A 252 17.37 1.90 9.82
C LYS A 252 16.90 1.26 8.51
N THR A 253 15.70 0.66 8.52
CA THR A 253 15.22 -0.10 7.36
C THR A 253 14.61 0.87 6.34
N PRO A 254 15.17 0.99 5.13
CA PRO A 254 14.55 1.80 4.08
C PRO A 254 13.22 1.21 3.62
N ILE A 255 12.31 2.12 3.32
CA ILE A 255 11.01 1.87 2.71
C ILE A 255 10.87 2.68 1.44
N ASN A 256 9.80 2.48 0.69
CA ASN A 256 9.30 3.48 -0.25
C ASN A 256 7.79 3.67 -0.11
N ASN A 257 7.31 4.88 -0.42
CA ASN A 257 5.90 5.22 -0.23
C ASN A 257 4.99 4.49 -1.23
N GLU A 258 5.48 4.21 -2.44
CA GLU A 258 4.72 3.43 -3.41
C GLU A 258 4.43 2.00 -2.90
N ARG A 259 5.42 1.27 -2.35
CA ARG A 259 5.15 -0.10 -1.87
C ARG A 259 4.31 -0.10 -0.59
N MET A 260 4.47 0.92 0.25
CA MET A 260 3.53 1.16 1.34
C MET A 260 2.09 1.30 0.80
N TYR A 261 1.89 2.10 -0.25
CA TYR A 261 0.59 2.28 -0.85
C TYR A 261 0.05 1.01 -1.54
N LYS A 262 0.92 0.24 -2.21
CA LYS A 262 0.56 -1.10 -2.71
C LYS A 262 0.09 -2.03 -1.58
N ALA A 263 0.78 -2.02 -0.43
CA ALA A 263 0.38 -2.82 0.73
C ALA A 263 -1.00 -2.42 1.26
N LEU A 264 -1.27 -1.12 1.37
CA LEU A 264 -2.59 -0.60 1.75
C LEU A 264 -3.69 -1.03 0.77
N CYS A 265 -3.43 -0.92 -0.55
CA CYS A 265 -4.38 -1.35 -1.58
C CYS A 265 -4.59 -2.87 -1.55
N LYS A 266 -3.53 -3.66 -1.32
CA LYS A 266 -3.60 -5.12 -1.20
C LYS A 266 -4.59 -5.56 -0.12
N MET A 267 -4.54 -4.90 1.05
CA MET A 267 -5.47 -5.19 2.16
C MET A 267 -6.94 -4.97 1.77
N VAL A 268 -7.22 -4.00 0.90
CA VAL A 268 -8.55 -3.74 0.36
C VAL A 268 -8.95 -4.83 -0.63
N ILE A 269 -8.08 -5.19 -1.58
CA ILE A 269 -8.33 -6.27 -2.57
C ILE A 269 -8.64 -7.61 -1.88
N ASP A 270 -7.96 -7.92 -0.78
CA ASP A 270 -8.19 -9.16 -0.03
C ASP A 270 -9.59 -9.26 0.58
N ILE A 271 -10.21 -8.13 0.92
CA ILE A 271 -11.47 -8.07 1.67
C ILE A 271 -12.66 -7.70 0.78
N LEU A 272 -12.43 -7.10 -0.38
CA LEU A 272 -13.49 -6.69 -1.30
C LEU A 272 -14.39 -7.87 -1.70
N PRO A 273 -15.69 -7.65 -1.91
CA PRO A 273 -16.54 -8.65 -2.54
C PRO A 273 -16.00 -9.02 -3.93
N LYS A 274 -16.13 -10.31 -4.29
CA LYS A 274 -15.68 -10.82 -5.60
C LYS A 274 -16.34 -10.09 -6.79
N THR A 275 -17.56 -9.60 -6.59
CA THR A 275 -18.31 -8.82 -7.58
C THR A 275 -17.67 -7.49 -7.93
N GLU A 276 -16.86 -6.92 -7.02
CA GLU A 276 -16.19 -5.63 -7.22
C GLU A 276 -14.83 -5.78 -7.92
N LEU A 277 -14.16 -6.93 -7.74
CA LEU A 277 -12.81 -7.19 -8.28
C LEU A 277 -12.60 -6.91 -9.78
N PRO A 278 -13.60 -7.10 -10.68
CA PRO A 278 -13.43 -6.75 -12.09
C PRO A 278 -12.99 -5.29 -12.34
N HIS A 279 -13.32 -4.37 -11.45
CA HIS A 279 -12.94 -2.95 -11.57
C HIS A 279 -11.48 -2.68 -11.20
N PHE A 280 -10.80 -3.61 -10.53
CA PHE A 280 -9.47 -3.43 -9.93
C PHE A 280 -8.37 -4.21 -10.67
N VAL A 281 -8.60 -4.65 -11.91
CA VAL A 281 -7.64 -5.48 -12.65
C VAL A 281 -6.27 -4.83 -12.74
N ASN A 282 -6.19 -3.53 -13.03
CA ASN A 282 -4.92 -2.82 -13.13
C ASN A 282 -4.31 -2.52 -11.77
N THR A 283 -5.12 -2.21 -10.75
CA THR A 283 -4.65 -2.12 -9.36
C THR A 283 -3.94 -3.42 -8.97
N ILE A 284 -4.55 -4.57 -9.26
CA ILE A 284 -3.98 -5.91 -8.98
C ILE A 284 -2.68 -6.14 -9.77
N LYS A 285 -2.66 -5.79 -11.07
CA LYS A 285 -1.43 -5.88 -11.88
C LYS A 285 -0.31 -5.01 -11.28
N TRP A 286 -0.61 -3.76 -10.90
CA TRP A 286 0.35 -2.84 -10.27
C TRP A 286 0.87 -3.34 -8.92
N ILE A 287 -0.01 -3.86 -8.05
CA ILE A 287 0.38 -4.44 -6.75
C ILE A 287 1.39 -5.59 -6.94
N LYS A 288 1.16 -6.45 -7.93
CA LYS A 288 1.98 -7.64 -8.19
C LYS A 288 3.26 -7.38 -8.96
N ASN A 289 3.23 -6.43 -9.90
CA ASN A 289 4.33 -6.22 -10.82
C ASN A 289 5.31 -5.17 -10.28
N MET A 290 6.58 -5.54 -10.21
CA MET A 290 7.66 -4.64 -9.80
C MET A 290 8.10 -3.71 -10.95
N ASP A 291 7.85 -4.10 -12.20
CA ASP A 291 8.22 -3.35 -13.39
C ASP A 291 7.06 -2.47 -13.92
N TRP A 292 5.86 -2.58 -13.37
CA TRP A 292 4.80 -1.60 -13.64
C TRP A 292 5.18 -0.27 -13.01
N THR A 293 5.26 0.76 -13.86
CA THR A 293 5.66 2.11 -13.47
C THR A 293 4.50 3.09 -13.68
N PRO A 294 3.81 3.53 -12.61
CA PRO A 294 2.97 4.70 -12.71
C PRO A 294 3.80 5.97 -12.88
N ASP A 295 3.29 6.89 -13.71
CA ASP A 295 3.76 8.27 -13.84
C ASP A 295 3.32 9.15 -12.68
N ALA A 296 2.16 8.87 -12.09
CA ALA A 296 1.68 9.51 -10.86
C ALA A 296 0.70 8.60 -10.11
N LEU A 297 0.62 8.81 -8.81
CA LEU A 297 -0.30 8.19 -7.86
C LEU A 297 -0.91 9.28 -6.98
N PRO A 298 -2.18 9.15 -6.57
CA PRO A 298 -2.78 10.11 -5.65
C PRO A 298 -2.16 9.99 -4.26
N SER A 299 -1.90 11.13 -3.64
CA SER A 299 -1.43 11.17 -2.26
C SER A 299 -2.48 10.58 -1.31
N ILE A 300 -1.98 10.03 -0.21
CA ILE A 300 -2.82 9.50 0.88
C ILE A 300 -2.81 10.46 2.06
N LEU A 301 -3.80 10.32 2.95
CA LEU A 301 -3.93 11.13 4.14
C LEU A 301 -3.61 10.30 5.39
N LEU A 302 -2.71 10.79 6.25
CA LEU A 302 -2.38 10.22 7.55
C LEU A 302 -2.97 11.09 8.67
N ALA A 303 -3.64 10.50 9.64
CA ALA A 303 -4.04 11.16 10.88
C ALA A 303 -3.40 10.49 12.10
N LEU A 304 -3.01 11.30 13.08
CA LEU A 304 -2.70 10.85 14.43
C LEU A 304 -3.99 10.90 15.26
N LEU A 305 -4.35 9.77 15.86
CA LEU A 305 -5.53 9.63 16.68
C LEU A 305 -5.20 10.00 18.14
N PRO A 306 -6.13 10.64 18.88
CA PRO A 306 -5.97 10.87 20.30
C PRO A 306 -5.71 9.56 21.08
N GLY A 307 -4.93 9.58 22.16
CA GLY A 307 -4.53 8.35 22.87
C GLY A 307 -5.67 7.44 23.35
N ALA A 308 -6.88 7.98 23.58
CA ALA A 308 -8.07 7.20 23.93
C ALA A 308 -8.62 6.34 22.78
N GLU A 309 -8.15 6.55 21.55
CA GLU A 309 -8.63 5.93 20.31
C GLU A 309 -7.78 4.73 19.86
N PHE A 310 -6.84 4.24 20.67
CA PHE A 310 -5.93 3.15 20.33
C PHE A 310 -6.65 1.89 19.77
N LYS A 311 -6.17 1.37 18.64
CA LYS A 311 -6.68 0.17 17.95
C LYS A 311 -5.64 -0.97 17.92
N GLU A 312 -5.69 -1.89 18.89
CA GLU A 312 -4.83 -3.08 18.88
C GLU A 312 -5.13 -3.99 17.67
N GLN A 313 -6.42 -4.19 17.39
CA GLN A 313 -6.89 -4.86 16.19
C GLN A 313 -7.15 -3.82 15.10
N THR A 314 -6.56 -4.05 13.93
CA THR A 314 -6.76 -3.21 12.76
C THR A 314 -8.21 -3.23 12.30
N ILE A 315 -8.74 -2.04 11.99
CA ILE A 315 -10.06 -1.84 11.39
C ILE A 315 -9.87 -1.36 9.97
N LEU A 316 -10.63 -1.91 9.03
CA LEU A 316 -10.64 -1.48 7.63
C LEU A 316 -12.05 -1.05 7.25
N ASP A 317 -12.21 0.25 6.98
CA ASP A 317 -13.41 0.84 6.39
C ASP A 317 -13.21 0.97 4.87
N ILE A 318 -14.20 0.57 4.08
CA ILE A 318 -14.19 0.65 2.61
C ILE A 318 -15.48 1.34 2.16
N PHE A 319 -15.34 2.27 1.22
CA PHE A 319 -16.40 3.10 0.67
C PHE A 319 -16.45 2.88 -0.85
N ILE A 320 -17.50 2.24 -1.35
CA ILE A 320 -17.70 2.03 -2.79
C ILE A 320 -18.71 3.04 -3.33
N ASN A 321 -18.30 3.81 -4.34
CA ASN A 321 -19.13 4.77 -5.08
C ASN A 321 -19.82 4.08 -6.27
N ASN A 322 -20.70 3.12 -5.98
CA ASN A 322 -21.53 2.43 -6.98
C ASN A 322 -22.97 2.98 -7.06
N ARG A 323 -23.25 4.11 -6.38
CA ARG A 323 -24.57 4.72 -6.30
C ARG A 323 -24.74 5.83 -7.36
N GLN A 324 -25.01 5.39 -8.60
CA GLN A 324 -25.50 6.19 -9.74
C GLN A 324 -25.10 7.69 -9.74
N ASN A 325 -23.89 8.00 -10.20
CA ASN A 325 -23.44 9.27 -10.80
C ASN A 325 -23.71 10.60 -10.05
N LYS A 326 -24.06 10.60 -8.76
CA LYS A 326 -24.33 11.85 -8.03
C LYS A 326 -23.10 12.46 -7.36
N LEU A 327 -22.02 11.71 -7.18
CA LEU A 327 -20.84 12.14 -6.43
C LEU A 327 -19.61 12.10 -7.33
N ASP A 328 -18.97 13.26 -7.47
CA ASP A 328 -17.66 13.38 -8.09
C ASP A 328 -16.57 12.92 -7.11
N THR A 329 -16.52 11.61 -6.86
CA THR A 329 -15.61 10.95 -5.92
C THR A 329 -15.05 9.64 -6.46
N PRO A 330 -13.86 9.19 -6.02
CA PRO A 330 -13.27 7.90 -6.41
C PRO A 330 -14.23 6.73 -6.26
N TYR A 331 -14.09 5.73 -7.13
CA TYR A 331 -14.90 4.52 -7.07
C TYR A 331 -14.71 3.77 -5.75
N CYS A 332 -13.49 3.72 -5.24
CA CYS A 332 -13.17 3.06 -4.00
C CYS A 332 -12.21 3.89 -3.15
N THR A 333 -12.64 4.21 -1.94
CA THR A 333 -11.84 4.83 -0.90
C THR A 333 -11.81 3.92 0.32
N ALA A 334 -10.70 3.87 1.03
CA ALA A 334 -10.55 3.08 2.24
C ALA A 334 -9.92 3.89 3.37
N ILE A 335 -10.23 3.50 4.61
CA ILE A 335 -9.56 3.98 5.81
C ILE A 335 -9.11 2.77 6.62
N ILE A 336 -7.81 2.68 6.86
CA ILE A 336 -7.26 1.72 7.81
C ILE A 336 -7.00 2.45 9.13
N TRP A 337 -7.50 1.87 10.22
CA TRP A 337 -7.28 2.33 11.59
C TRP A 337 -6.39 1.34 12.30
N ILE A 338 -5.23 1.78 12.76
CA ILE A 338 -4.23 0.91 13.38
C ILE A 338 -3.50 1.67 14.47
N TYR A 339 -3.44 1.09 15.67
CA TYR A 339 -2.82 1.71 16.85
C TYR A 339 -3.38 3.11 17.10
N ASP A 340 -2.51 4.12 17.08
CA ASP A 340 -2.74 5.54 17.27
C ASP A 340 -2.88 6.31 15.94
N ILE A 341 -3.01 5.64 14.79
CA ILE A 341 -3.04 6.31 13.48
C ILE A 341 -4.15 5.79 12.56
N ALA A 342 -4.48 6.62 11.56
CA ALA A 342 -5.35 6.23 10.45
C ALA A 342 -4.75 6.66 9.11
N TYR A 343 -4.84 5.80 8.10
CA TYR A 343 -4.57 6.18 6.71
C TYR A 343 -5.86 6.16 5.91
N MET A 344 -6.17 7.25 5.24
CA MET A 344 -7.26 7.38 4.27
C MET A 344 -6.66 7.46 2.86
N PHE A 345 -7.15 6.63 1.95
CA PHE A 345 -6.58 6.50 0.61
C PHE A 345 -7.63 6.05 -0.41
N ALA A 346 -7.52 6.54 -1.65
CA ALA A 346 -8.28 6.03 -2.77
C ALA A 346 -7.55 4.81 -3.34
N ILE A 347 -8.26 3.93 -4.05
CA ILE A 347 -7.61 2.84 -4.78
C ILE A 347 -7.29 3.34 -6.19
N PRO A 348 -6.04 3.23 -6.68
CA PRO A 348 -5.67 3.76 -7.98
C PRO A 348 -5.98 2.74 -9.10
N PHE A 349 -6.02 3.21 -10.35
CA PHE A 349 -6.20 2.38 -11.56
C PHE A 349 -7.50 1.59 -11.60
N VAL A 350 -8.56 2.14 -11.01
CA VAL A 350 -9.91 1.59 -11.12
C VAL A 350 -10.50 2.00 -12.45
N ASP A 351 -11.00 1.05 -13.22
CA ASP A 351 -11.47 1.29 -14.59
C ASP A 351 -12.61 2.32 -14.68
N THR A 352 -13.53 2.31 -13.72
CA THR A 352 -14.65 3.26 -13.61
C THR A 352 -14.22 4.69 -13.37
N ASP A 353 -13.06 4.90 -12.75
CA ASP A 353 -12.54 6.25 -12.48
C ASP A 353 -11.85 6.85 -13.71
N GLY A 354 -11.38 6.02 -14.65
CA GLY A 354 -10.72 6.47 -15.89
C GLY A 354 -9.56 7.45 -15.64
N GLY A 355 -8.82 7.29 -14.54
CA GLY A 355 -7.72 8.18 -14.17
C GLY A 355 -8.11 9.51 -13.53
N LYS A 356 -9.41 9.79 -13.37
CA LYS A 356 -9.90 11.10 -12.90
C LYS A 356 -9.28 11.54 -11.58
N TYR A 357 -9.03 10.61 -10.66
CA TYR A 357 -8.53 10.90 -9.31
C TYR A 357 -7.03 10.58 -9.12
N LYS A 358 -6.27 10.49 -10.21
CA LYS A 358 -4.83 10.20 -10.19
C LYS A 358 -3.99 11.32 -9.57
N TYR A 359 -4.38 12.58 -9.77
CA TYR A 359 -3.64 13.74 -9.30
C TYR A 359 -4.34 14.40 -8.10
N ASP A 360 -3.55 14.92 -7.16
CA ASP A 360 -4.05 15.53 -5.91
C ASP A 360 -5.10 16.63 -6.13
N LYS A 361 -4.89 17.47 -7.16
CA LYS A 361 -5.85 18.53 -7.54
C LYS A 361 -7.25 18.00 -7.85
N ASN A 362 -7.35 16.76 -8.33
CA ASN A 362 -8.61 16.16 -8.76
C ASN A 362 -9.34 15.44 -7.62
N ILE A 363 -8.62 15.02 -6.56
CA ILE A 363 -9.20 14.29 -5.42
C ILE A 363 -9.48 15.19 -4.21
N GLN A 364 -9.00 16.44 -4.20
CA GLN A 364 -9.16 17.37 -3.08
C GLN A 364 -10.61 17.52 -2.59
N ALA A 365 -11.58 17.65 -3.51
CA ALA A 365 -12.99 17.78 -3.14
C ALA A 365 -13.52 16.54 -2.40
N HIS A 366 -13.06 15.36 -2.80
CA HIS A 366 -13.36 14.10 -2.12
C HIS A 366 -12.73 14.06 -0.72
N TRP A 367 -11.48 14.52 -0.56
CA TRP A 367 -10.86 14.63 0.76
C TRP A 367 -11.62 15.55 1.70
N GLU A 368 -12.09 16.70 1.23
CA GLU A 368 -12.91 17.59 2.07
C GLU A 368 -14.26 16.96 2.47
N LEU A 369 -14.87 16.16 1.60
CA LEU A 369 -16.05 15.37 1.96
C LEU A 369 -15.72 14.32 3.02
N MET A 370 -14.67 13.53 2.81
CA MET A 370 -14.30 12.45 3.72
C MET A 370 -13.90 12.96 5.11
N LYS A 371 -13.15 14.06 5.20
CA LYS A 371 -12.80 14.71 6.48
C LYS A 371 -14.05 15.10 7.27
N LYS A 372 -15.05 15.69 6.61
CA LYS A 372 -16.34 16.04 7.23
C LYS A 372 -17.10 14.80 7.70
N LEU A 373 -17.08 13.74 6.91
CA LEU A 373 -17.74 12.48 7.26
C LEU A 373 -17.06 11.76 8.44
N THR A 374 -15.72 11.79 8.52
CA THR A 374 -14.98 11.13 9.61
C THR A 374 -14.84 11.99 10.87
N ARG A 375 -15.10 13.29 10.79
CA ARG A 375 -14.92 14.25 11.91
C ARG A 375 -13.49 14.26 12.46
N ILE A 376 -12.50 14.12 11.57
CA ILE A 376 -11.08 14.24 11.91
C ILE A 376 -10.55 15.47 11.18
N ASP A 377 -10.12 16.46 11.96
CA ASP A 377 -9.71 17.75 11.43
C ASP A 377 -8.27 17.72 10.88
N ASN A 378 -7.38 16.96 11.52
CA ASN A 378 -5.96 16.96 11.22
C ASN A 378 -5.55 15.74 10.38
N TRP A 379 -5.36 15.96 9.09
CA TRP A 379 -4.80 15.00 8.14
C TRP A 379 -3.55 15.57 7.48
N TYR A 380 -2.51 14.75 7.40
CA TYR A 380 -1.24 15.05 6.75
C TYR A 380 -1.16 14.31 5.42
N ILE A 381 -0.83 15.03 4.36
CA ILE A 381 -0.66 14.46 3.01
C ILE A 381 0.65 13.69 2.96
N GLN A 382 0.62 12.50 2.36
CA GLN A 382 1.80 11.70 2.03
C GLN A 382 1.84 11.39 0.54
N ASP A 383 2.93 11.79 -0.11
CA ASP A 383 3.18 11.53 -1.52
C ASP A 383 3.50 10.04 -1.73
N THR A 384 2.62 9.36 -2.46
CA THR A 384 2.75 7.94 -2.81
C THR A 384 3.39 7.70 -4.17
N SER A 385 3.62 8.76 -4.95
CA SER A 385 4.38 8.71 -6.21
C SER A 385 5.88 8.58 -5.95
N ASN A 386 6.37 8.96 -4.77
CA ASN A 386 7.76 8.78 -4.40
C ASN A 386 8.12 7.28 -4.25
N TYR A 387 8.93 6.81 -5.20
CA TYR A 387 9.43 5.44 -5.28
C TYR A 387 10.87 5.27 -4.76
N ARG A 388 11.54 6.38 -4.41
CA ARG A 388 12.89 6.37 -3.86
C ARG A 388 12.90 5.76 -2.47
N LEU A 389 14.02 5.15 -2.12
CA LEU A 389 14.21 4.58 -0.80
C LEU A 389 14.54 5.69 0.18
N SER A 390 13.80 5.73 1.28
CA SER A 390 14.04 6.63 2.41
C SER A 390 13.83 5.89 3.73
N THR A 391 14.36 6.43 4.83
CA THR A 391 14.10 5.88 6.15
C THR A 391 12.88 6.49 6.81
N PRO A 392 11.96 5.66 7.33
CA PRO A 392 10.85 6.19 8.10
C PRO A 392 11.37 6.70 9.45
N TRP A 393 10.70 7.71 9.99
CA TRP A 393 11.00 8.25 11.32
C TRP A 393 9.74 8.35 12.16
N VAL A 394 9.93 8.43 13.47
CA VAL A 394 8.87 8.72 14.43
C VAL A 394 9.32 9.87 15.31
N ASP A 395 8.48 10.90 15.42
CA ASP A 395 8.66 11.96 16.41
C ASP A 395 8.06 11.48 17.74
N CYS A 396 8.88 11.43 18.79
CA CYS A 396 8.50 10.89 20.09
C CYS A 396 8.88 11.86 21.22
N ILE A 397 8.04 11.94 22.26
CA ILE A 397 8.39 12.63 23.50
C ILE A 397 9.23 11.69 24.36
N ILE A 398 10.48 12.06 24.59
CA ILE A 398 11.44 11.32 25.40
C ILE A 398 11.47 11.91 26.81
N ASP A 399 11.19 11.07 27.80
CA ASP A 399 11.36 11.38 29.22
C ASP A 399 12.43 10.46 29.82
N LEU A 400 13.65 10.99 30.00
CA LEU A 400 14.80 10.22 30.48
C LEU A 400 14.64 9.71 31.93
N LYS A 401 13.60 10.11 32.65
CA LYS A 401 13.26 9.57 33.99
C LYS A 401 12.58 8.21 33.91
N GLN A 402 12.08 7.83 32.74
CA GLN A 402 11.41 6.56 32.52
C GLN A 402 12.41 5.40 32.60
N LYS A 403 12.12 4.40 33.45
CA LYS A 403 13.02 3.27 33.72
C LYS A 403 13.33 2.40 32.49
N HIS A 404 12.45 2.41 31.49
CA HIS A 404 12.58 1.64 30.26
C HIS A 404 13.37 2.37 29.16
N ILE A 405 13.87 3.59 29.45
CA ILE A 405 14.72 4.36 28.55
C ILE A 405 16.15 4.34 29.08
N HIS A 406 17.08 3.87 28.26
CA HIS A 406 18.49 3.72 28.59
C HIS A 406 19.32 4.59 27.66
N VAL A 407 20.23 5.38 28.23
CA VAL A 407 21.18 6.19 27.47
C VAL A 407 22.57 5.57 27.62
N LEU A 408 23.15 5.15 26.50
CA LEU A 408 24.45 4.46 26.45
C LEU A 408 25.34 5.12 25.40
N PRO A 409 26.68 5.06 25.53
CA PRO A 409 27.57 5.53 24.48
C PRO A 409 27.38 4.70 23.20
N GLU A 410 27.56 5.31 22.04
CA GLU A 410 27.45 4.63 20.74
C GLU A 410 28.37 3.40 20.59
N SER A 411 29.46 3.34 21.36
CA SER A 411 30.39 2.20 21.41
C SER A 411 29.84 0.96 22.13
N ASP A 412 28.69 1.07 22.80
CA ASP A 412 28.07 -0.06 23.48
C ASP A 412 27.67 -1.17 22.48
N PRO A 413 27.97 -2.46 22.78
CA PRO A 413 27.63 -3.58 21.89
C PRO A 413 26.16 -3.68 21.51
N VAL A 414 25.24 -3.10 22.29
CA VAL A 414 23.82 -3.06 21.94
C VAL A 414 23.62 -2.42 20.57
N PHE A 415 24.40 -1.38 20.24
CA PHE A 415 24.28 -0.59 19.01
C PHE A 415 25.06 -1.15 17.83
N ALA A 416 25.72 -2.31 17.95
CA ALA A 416 26.46 -2.91 16.82
C ALA A 416 25.61 -3.00 15.54
N LYS A 417 24.33 -3.36 15.70
CA LYS A 417 23.36 -3.43 14.60
C LYS A 417 22.99 -2.09 13.99
N CYS A 418 23.18 -0.96 14.68
CA CYS A 418 22.98 0.37 14.10
C CYS A 418 24.06 0.68 13.06
N PHE A 419 25.29 0.22 13.29
CA PHE A 419 26.45 0.47 12.42
C PHE A 419 26.72 -0.61 11.35
N GLU A 420 25.99 -1.74 11.38
CA GLU A 420 26.03 -2.75 10.32
C GLU A 420 25.57 -2.13 8.99
N HIS A 421 26.49 -1.61 8.18
CA HIS A 421 26.13 -1.10 6.87
C HIS A 421 25.52 -2.27 6.08
N ARG A 422 24.38 -2.05 5.40
CA ARG A 422 23.98 -3.01 4.36
C ARG A 422 25.21 -3.15 3.46
N PRO A 423 25.69 -4.37 3.16
CA PRO A 423 26.84 -4.51 2.30
C PRO A 423 26.54 -3.74 1.01
N LYS A 424 27.25 -2.63 0.77
CA LYS A 424 27.43 -2.17 -0.60
C LYS A 424 27.91 -3.42 -1.33
N PRO A 425 27.31 -3.84 -2.46
CA PRO A 425 27.87 -4.95 -3.20
C PRO A 425 29.31 -4.58 -3.47
N SER A 426 30.20 -5.30 -2.79
CA SER A 426 31.59 -4.94 -2.52
C SER A 426 32.48 -4.95 -3.76
N ASN A 427 31.86 -5.04 -4.94
CA ASN A 427 32.51 -5.36 -6.20
C ASN A 427 32.28 -4.28 -7.28
N ILE A 428 31.50 -3.23 -7.01
CA ILE A 428 31.33 -2.14 -7.99
C ILE A 428 32.39 -1.07 -7.71
N LYS A 429 33.44 -1.06 -8.53
CA LYS A 429 34.41 0.05 -8.56
C LYS A 429 33.76 1.24 -9.26
N GLU A 430 33.62 2.36 -8.54
CA GLU A 430 33.19 3.61 -9.16
C GLU A 430 34.27 4.09 -10.14
N VAL A 431 33.84 4.47 -11.34
CA VAL A 431 34.70 5.06 -12.37
C VAL A 431 34.48 6.56 -12.33
N GLN A 432 35.53 7.32 -12.01
CA GLN A 432 35.48 8.77 -12.09
C GLN A 432 35.39 9.19 -13.56
N MET A 433 34.37 9.98 -13.89
CA MET A 433 34.14 10.53 -15.22
C MET A 433 34.00 12.06 -15.12
N PRO A 434 34.43 12.83 -16.14
CA PRO A 434 34.27 14.28 -16.15
C PRO A 434 32.80 14.66 -16.42
N ASP A 435 32.42 15.88 -16.02
CA ASP A 435 31.11 16.45 -16.32
C ASP A 435 30.78 16.39 -17.83
N LEU A 436 29.50 16.19 -18.15
CA LEU A 436 29.06 16.10 -19.54
C LEU A 436 29.08 17.48 -20.21
N ASN A 437 29.84 17.61 -21.29
CA ASN A 437 29.65 18.72 -22.22
C ASN A 437 28.51 18.38 -23.19
N TYR A 438 27.40 19.12 -23.13
CA TYR A 438 26.24 18.89 -23.99
C TYR A 438 26.55 19.00 -25.49
N GLU A 439 27.59 19.75 -25.89
CA GLU A 439 28.02 19.85 -27.29
C GLU A 439 28.65 18.56 -27.83
N ASP A 440 29.02 17.64 -26.95
CA ASP A 440 29.60 16.36 -27.31
C ASP A 440 28.54 15.37 -27.81
N VAL A 441 27.25 15.59 -27.56
CA VAL A 441 26.15 14.76 -28.05
C VAL A 441 25.58 15.36 -29.33
N LYS A 442 25.81 14.72 -30.48
CA LYS A 442 25.34 15.20 -31.78
C LYS A 442 24.45 14.19 -32.48
N LEU A 443 23.33 14.66 -33.05
CA LEU A 443 22.52 13.82 -33.91
C LEU A 443 23.34 13.42 -35.15
N TYR A 444 23.53 12.12 -35.35
CA TYR A 444 24.21 11.59 -36.52
C TYR A 444 23.20 11.23 -37.62
N LYS A 445 22.18 10.41 -37.28
CA LYS A 445 21.19 9.95 -38.25
C LYS A 445 19.90 9.49 -37.56
N ILE A 446 18.76 9.78 -38.20
CA ILE A 446 17.47 9.14 -37.90
C ILE A 446 17.35 7.92 -38.82
N ILE A 447 17.33 6.71 -38.24
CA ILE A 447 17.14 5.47 -39.02
C ILE A 447 15.67 5.32 -39.38
N GLY A 448 14.77 5.56 -38.42
CA GLY A 448 13.34 5.51 -38.68
C GLY A 448 12.50 5.99 -37.50
N THR A 449 11.29 6.44 -37.83
CA THR A 449 10.21 6.70 -36.88
C THR A 449 8.93 6.08 -37.41
N SER A 450 8.06 5.64 -36.50
CA SER A 450 6.74 5.12 -36.85
C SER A 450 5.70 5.62 -35.86
N PHE A 451 4.52 5.96 -36.38
CA PHE A 451 3.33 6.23 -35.59
C PHE A 451 2.15 5.57 -36.29
N LYS A 452 1.31 4.86 -35.54
CA LYS A 452 0.08 4.26 -36.06
C LYS A 452 -1.03 4.44 -35.03
N SER A 453 -2.10 5.10 -35.47
CA SER A 453 -3.38 5.14 -34.74
C SER A 453 -4.15 3.86 -35.02
N HIS A 454 -4.60 3.17 -33.97
CA HIS A 454 -5.41 1.93 -34.09
C HIS A 454 -6.86 2.14 -33.66
N TYR A 455 -7.16 3.28 -33.04
CA TYR A 455 -8.49 3.67 -32.59
C TYR A 455 -9.06 4.78 -33.47
N ASN A 456 -10.36 4.73 -33.80
CA ASN A 456 -10.99 5.66 -34.75
C ASN A 456 -12.25 6.36 -34.20
N LYS A 457 -12.59 6.14 -32.93
CA LYS A 457 -13.72 6.82 -32.27
C LYS A 457 -13.22 8.06 -31.53
N PRO A 458 -14.06 9.09 -31.35
CA PRO A 458 -13.69 10.28 -30.59
C PRO A 458 -13.06 9.92 -29.24
N ILE A 459 -12.00 10.64 -28.88
CA ILE A 459 -11.33 10.53 -27.60
C ILE A 459 -11.36 11.88 -26.89
N THR A 460 -11.52 11.85 -25.58
CA THR A 460 -11.45 13.03 -24.73
C THR A 460 -10.12 13.09 -23.98
N ASP A 461 -9.75 14.26 -23.46
CA ASP A 461 -8.58 14.39 -22.58
C ASP A 461 -8.72 13.51 -21.33
N SER A 462 -9.96 13.22 -20.88
CA SER A 462 -10.24 12.33 -19.75
C SER A 462 -9.86 10.88 -20.05
N ASP A 463 -10.15 10.38 -21.26
CA ASP A 463 -9.84 9.01 -21.67
C ASP A 463 -8.32 8.75 -21.77
N LEU A 464 -7.53 9.82 -21.83
CA LEU A 464 -6.07 9.81 -21.92
C LEU A 464 -5.38 10.05 -20.57
N MET A 465 -6.12 10.28 -19.47
CA MET A 465 -5.53 10.54 -18.14
C MET A 465 -4.88 9.29 -17.51
N ASP A 466 -5.42 8.11 -17.82
CA ASP A 466 -4.92 6.83 -17.33
C ASP A 466 -4.87 5.82 -18.48
N VAL A 467 -3.70 5.76 -19.11
CA VAL A 467 -3.38 4.85 -20.19
C VAL A 467 -2.34 3.85 -19.73
N THR A 468 -2.41 2.64 -20.26
CA THR A 468 -1.36 1.64 -20.03
C THR A 468 -0.36 1.68 -21.17
N GLN A 469 0.92 1.65 -20.84
CA GLN A 469 2.01 1.74 -21.82
C GLN A 469 2.88 0.49 -21.74
N HIS A 470 2.96 -0.27 -22.83
CA HIS A 470 3.94 -1.36 -22.97
C HIS A 470 5.13 -0.82 -23.74
N ILE A 471 6.25 -0.68 -23.04
CA ILE A 471 7.46 -0.05 -23.55
C ILE A 471 8.49 -1.15 -23.83
N GLU A 472 8.94 -1.24 -25.08
CA GLU A 472 10.12 -2.01 -25.48
C GLU A 472 11.28 -1.02 -25.63
N GLY A 473 12.17 -1.01 -24.64
CA GLY A 473 13.27 -0.03 -24.51
C GLY A 473 13.01 1.02 -23.43
N PRO A 474 13.77 2.14 -23.41
CA PRO A 474 14.79 2.50 -24.40
C PRO A 474 16.00 1.56 -24.36
N THR A 475 16.51 1.19 -25.53
CA THR A 475 17.71 0.38 -25.67
C THR A 475 18.82 1.20 -26.29
N PHE A 476 19.98 1.27 -25.64
CA PHE A 476 21.17 1.94 -26.12
C PHE A 476 22.15 0.89 -26.63
N ILE A 477 22.36 0.86 -27.95
CA ILE A 477 23.33 0.01 -28.61
C ILE A 477 24.60 0.83 -28.81
N LEU A 478 25.69 0.40 -28.18
CA LEU A 478 26.98 1.06 -28.28
C LEU A 478 27.68 0.64 -29.57
N ILE A 479 28.27 1.62 -30.26
CA ILE A 479 29.10 1.41 -31.45
C ILE A 479 30.45 2.10 -31.16
N PRO A 480 31.33 1.49 -30.35
CA PRO A 480 32.51 2.15 -29.80
C PRO A 480 33.50 2.62 -30.87
N GLU A 481 33.73 1.81 -31.92
CA GLU A 481 34.68 2.13 -33.00
C GLU A 481 34.31 3.40 -33.77
N GLU A 482 33.01 3.68 -33.89
CA GLU A 482 32.48 4.85 -34.58
C GLU A 482 32.16 6.01 -33.61
N HIS A 483 32.42 5.83 -32.31
CA HIS A 483 32.02 6.76 -31.25
C HIS A 483 30.51 7.10 -31.30
N ARG A 484 29.66 6.10 -31.58
CA ARG A 484 28.21 6.29 -31.75
C ARG A 484 27.39 5.48 -30.76
N ILE A 485 26.19 5.97 -30.49
CA ILE A 485 25.17 5.29 -29.70
C ILE A 485 23.85 5.32 -30.46
N ARG A 486 23.30 4.13 -30.74
CA ARG A 486 21.98 3.96 -31.35
C ARG A 486 20.94 3.76 -30.25
N THR A 487 19.89 4.57 -30.28
CA THR A 487 18.79 4.58 -29.32
C THR A 487 17.53 4.05 -29.99
N ILE A 488 16.92 3.02 -29.41
CA ILE A 488 15.73 2.36 -29.97
C ILE A 488 14.64 2.27 -28.90
N MET A 489 13.41 2.60 -29.26
CA MET A 489 12.26 2.40 -28.39
C MET A 489 11.00 2.15 -29.21
N SER A 490 10.12 1.29 -28.71
CA SER A 490 8.76 1.05 -29.23
C SER A 490 7.77 1.08 -28.08
N VAL A 491 6.58 1.65 -28.31
CA VAL A 491 5.56 1.80 -27.27
C VAL A 491 4.18 1.50 -27.83
N ASN A 492 3.45 0.65 -27.11
CA ASN A 492 2.03 0.43 -27.30
C ASN A 492 1.25 1.15 -26.21
N VAL A 493 0.38 2.09 -26.59
CA VAL A 493 -0.46 2.82 -25.66
C VAL A 493 -1.88 2.27 -25.76
N ASN A 494 -2.38 1.69 -24.67
CA ASN A 494 -3.75 1.19 -24.57
C ASN A 494 -4.58 2.06 -23.60
N ASP A 495 -5.88 1.85 -23.61
CA ASP A 495 -6.77 2.35 -22.57
C ASP A 495 -6.37 1.88 -21.16
N THR A 496 -7.02 2.44 -20.13
CA THR A 496 -6.79 2.02 -18.74
C THR A 496 -6.91 0.52 -18.62
N THR A 497 -7.93 -0.13 -19.21
CA THR A 497 -8.17 -1.58 -19.03
C THR A 497 -7.18 -2.50 -19.74
N ASP A 498 -6.24 -1.93 -20.51
CA ASP A 498 -5.23 -2.67 -21.26
C ASP A 498 -5.84 -3.61 -22.32
N ARG A 499 -6.97 -3.21 -22.91
CA ARG A 499 -7.75 -4.01 -23.89
C ARG A 499 -7.88 -3.33 -25.25
N ILE A 500 -7.92 -2.00 -25.26
CA ILE A 500 -8.10 -1.20 -26.46
C ILE A 500 -6.79 -0.51 -26.79
N LEU A 501 -6.14 -0.94 -27.86
CA LEU A 501 -4.94 -0.29 -28.37
C LEU A 501 -5.31 1.05 -29.03
N PHE A 502 -4.84 2.15 -28.44
CA PHE A 502 -5.07 3.50 -28.94
C PHE A 502 -4.13 3.83 -30.09
N TYR A 503 -2.83 3.80 -29.82
CA TYR A 503 -1.80 4.06 -30.82
C TYR A 503 -0.49 3.37 -30.45
N THR A 504 0.35 3.20 -31.46
CA THR A 504 1.72 2.70 -31.30
C THR A 504 2.69 3.69 -31.90
N PHE A 505 3.87 3.80 -31.32
CA PHE A 505 4.96 4.54 -31.95
C PHE A 505 6.31 3.89 -31.66
N ALA A 506 7.28 4.14 -32.53
CA ALA A 506 8.65 3.69 -32.34
C ALA A 506 9.63 4.68 -32.97
N TYR A 507 10.87 4.69 -32.46
CA TYR A 507 11.98 5.41 -33.06
C TYR A 507 13.27 4.62 -33.01
N ASP A 508 14.16 4.99 -33.92
CA ASP A 508 15.52 4.47 -34.04
C ASP A 508 16.45 5.59 -34.51
N ILE A 509 17.30 6.06 -33.60
CA ILE A 509 18.08 7.28 -33.77
C ILE A 509 19.52 7.04 -33.31
N VAL A 510 20.48 7.47 -34.12
CA VAL A 510 21.91 7.36 -33.85
C VAL A 510 22.49 8.73 -33.50
N PHE A 511 23.22 8.78 -32.39
CA PHE A 511 23.99 9.94 -31.95
C PHE A 511 25.49 9.65 -32.06
N GLU A 512 26.25 10.64 -32.48
CA GLU A 512 27.72 10.69 -32.37
C GLU A 512 28.09 11.34 -31.03
N ILE A 513 29.01 10.72 -30.30
CA ILE A 513 29.50 11.20 -29.00
C ILE A 513 30.95 11.62 -29.15
N ARG A 514 31.20 12.93 -29.15
CA ARG A 514 32.57 13.44 -29.07
C ARG A 514 33.15 13.07 -27.71
N ASN A 515 34.45 12.77 -27.69
CA ASN A 515 35.13 12.28 -26.49
C ASN A 515 34.47 11.03 -25.85
N PHE A 516 33.91 10.12 -26.65
CA PHE A 516 33.18 8.91 -26.19
C PHE A 516 33.80 8.20 -24.98
N LYS A 517 35.13 8.02 -24.96
CA LYS A 517 35.87 7.33 -23.88
C LYS A 517 35.83 8.05 -22.53
N ASN A 518 35.48 9.34 -22.49
CA ASN A 518 35.27 10.07 -21.24
C ASN A 518 33.98 9.64 -20.54
N TYR A 519 32.98 9.22 -21.31
CA TYR A 519 31.62 9.01 -20.83
C TYR A 519 31.19 7.54 -20.84
N VAL A 520 31.97 6.67 -21.49
CA VAL A 520 31.72 5.23 -21.60
C VAL A 520 33.01 4.47 -21.38
N ASN A 521 33.01 3.55 -20.43
CA ASN A 521 34.13 2.66 -20.14
C ASN A 521 33.69 1.20 -20.32
N ILE A 522 34.41 0.47 -21.17
CA ILE A 522 34.18 -0.96 -21.43
C ILE A 522 35.52 -1.68 -21.20
N GLY A 523 35.56 -2.53 -20.18
CA GLY A 523 36.68 -3.43 -19.93
C GLY A 523 36.42 -4.77 -20.60
N HIS A 524 37.46 -5.35 -21.20
CA HIS A 524 37.39 -6.63 -21.92
C HIS A 524 38.34 -7.66 -21.30
N ASP A 525 38.02 -8.95 -21.43
CA ASP A 525 38.96 -10.04 -21.14
C ASP A 525 39.97 -10.28 -22.28
N TYR A 526 40.80 -11.31 -22.13
CA TYR A 526 41.80 -11.69 -23.14
C TYR A 526 41.18 -12.11 -24.47
N ASP A 527 39.95 -12.62 -24.45
CA ASP A 527 39.21 -13.07 -25.63
C ASP A 527 38.41 -11.93 -26.28
N GLY A 528 38.50 -10.71 -25.73
CA GLY A 528 37.81 -9.53 -26.24
C GLY A 528 36.33 -9.45 -25.85
N ASN A 529 35.86 -10.26 -24.89
CA ASN A 529 34.51 -10.18 -24.36
C ASN A 529 34.41 -9.07 -23.31
N PRO A 530 33.31 -8.30 -23.27
CA PRO A 530 33.11 -7.30 -22.23
C PRO A 530 32.99 -7.98 -20.85
N ILE A 531 33.69 -7.45 -19.85
CA ILE A 531 33.67 -7.93 -18.46
C ILE A 531 33.35 -6.83 -17.44
N SER A 532 33.51 -5.56 -17.82
CA SER A 532 33.12 -4.42 -16.99
C SER A 532 32.54 -3.31 -17.84
N PHE A 533 31.55 -2.61 -17.31
CA PHE A 533 30.87 -1.53 -18.01
C PHE A 533 30.55 -0.39 -17.06
N ALA A 534 30.85 0.84 -17.48
CA ALA A 534 30.38 2.05 -16.83
C ALA A 534 29.91 3.04 -17.89
N PHE A 535 28.84 3.77 -17.57
CA PHE A 535 28.21 4.75 -18.44
C PHE A 535 27.95 6.02 -17.65
N HIS A 536 28.08 7.20 -18.27
CA HIS A 536 27.86 8.46 -17.57
C HIS A 536 26.37 8.73 -17.35
N TYR A 537 25.97 8.99 -16.09
CA TYR A 537 24.57 9.22 -15.71
C TYR A 537 23.92 10.38 -16.47
N GLU A 538 24.61 11.52 -16.59
CA GLU A 538 24.06 12.66 -17.34
C GLU A 538 23.98 12.38 -18.84
N LEU A 539 24.92 11.59 -19.41
CA LEU A 539 24.86 11.22 -20.82
C LEU A 539 23.63 10.37 -21.10
N ARG A 540 23.26 9.49 -20.16
CA ARG A 540 22.05 8.66 -20.26
C ARG A 540 20.82 9.55 -20.38
N ASP A 541 20.68 10.51 -19.48
CA ASP A 541 19.52 11.41 -19.43
C ASP A 541 19.45 12.30 -20.66
N VAL A 542 20.59 12.85 -21.08
CA VAL A 542 20.67 13.69 -22.28
C VAL A 542 20.32 12.88 -23.52
N LEU A 543 20.89 11.69 -23.70
CA LEU A 543 20.58 10.84 -24.86
C LEU A 543 19.10 10.46 -24.91
N PHE A 544 18.52 10.08 -23.78
CA PHE A 544 17.10 9.73 -23.77
C PHE A 544 16.23 10.94 -24.13
N LYS A 545 16.45 12.10 -23.50
CA LYS A 545 15.74 13.36 -23.80
C LYS A 545 15.92 13.78 -25.27
N CYS A 546 17.15 13.77 -25.77
CA CYS A 546 17.45 14.13 -27.16
C CYS A 546 16.80 13.15 -28.14
N SER A 547 16.82 11.84 -27.87
CA SER A 547 16.17 10.85 -28.73
C SER A 547 14.65 11.07 -28.81
N LEU A 548 13.99 11.37 -27.69
CA LEU A 548 12.56 11.72 -27.66
C LEU A 548 12.27 13.02 -28.42
N ALA A 549 13.08 14.07 -28.22
CA ALA A 549 12.89 15.36 -28.88
C ALA A 549 13.08 15.25 -30.41
N VAL A 550 14.09 14.51 -30.87
CA VAL A 550 14.32 14.23 -32.29
C VAL A 550 13.18 13.39 -32.86
N ALA A 551 12.77 12.31 -32.16
CA ALA A 551 11.64 11.49 -32.59
C ALA A 551 10.36 12.31 -32.70
N GLU A 552 10.09 13.18 -31.72
CA GLU A 552 8.89 14.03 -31.69
C GLU A 552 8.80 14.96 -32.89
N SER A 553 9.93 15.45 -33.41
CA SER A 553 9.96 16.34 -34.58
C SER A 553 9.35 15.69 -35.84
N GLU A 554 9.50 14.38 -35.98
CA GLU A 554 8.94 13.54 -37.05
C GLU A 554 7.56 12.99 -36.68
N LEU A 555 7.40 12.48 -35.46
CA LEU A 555 6.17 11.81 -35.02
C LEU A 555 4.99 12.79 -34.96
N ARG A 556 5.21 14.06 -34.57
CA ARG A 556 4.14 15.08 -34.55
C ARG A 556 3.50 15.29 -35.93
N ILE A 557 4.29 15.19 -37.01
CA ILE A 557 3.80 15.35 -38.38
C ILE A 557 2.86 14.18 -38.72
N ARG A 558 3.24 12.98 -38.30
CA ARG A 558 2.45 11.75 -38.51
C ARG A 558 1.19 11.67 -37.64
N ARG A 559 1.18 12.34 -36.48
CA ARG A 559 0.02 12.43 -35.58
C ARG A 559 -1.00 13.49 -35.99
N LYS A 560 -0.61 14.46 -36.82
CA LYS A 560 -1.46 15.58 -37.21
C LYS A 560 -2.76 15.08 -37.86
N GLY A 561 -3.90 15.61 -37.42
CA GLY A 561 -5.22 15.20 -37.91
C GLY A 561 -5.74 13.88 -37.33
N THR A 562 -4.99 13.23 -36.43
CA THR A 562 -5.48 12.12 -35.62
C THR A 562 -6.02 12.65 -34.29
N GLN A 563 -6.86 11.87 -33.61
CA GLN A 563 -7.34 12.22 -32.26
C GLN A 563 -6.23 12.24 -31.18
N PHE A 564 -5.01 11.82 -31.52
CA PHE A 564 -3.84 11.79 -30.64
C PHE A 564 -2.85 12.92 -30.97
N GLU A 565 -3.28 13.96 -31.67
CA GLU A 565 -2.41 15.07 -32.10
C GLU A 565 -1.67 15.75 -30.92
N LYS A 566 -2.32 15.82 -29.74
CA LYS A 566 -1.76 16.41 -28.51
C LYS A 566 -0.86 15.46 -27.70
N CYS A 567 -0.78 14.17 -28.07
CA CYS A 567 -0.01 13.16 -27.33
C CYS A 567 1.48 13.23 -27.70
N SER A 568 2.20 14.17 -27.10
CA SER A 568 3.65 14.30 -27.30
C SER A 568 4.41 13.14 -26.67
N VAL A 569 5.44 12.60 -27.34
CA VAL A 569 6.26 11.53 -26.74
C VAL A 569 7.29 12.05 -25.75
N CYS A 570 7.56 13.36 -25.75
CA CYS A 570 8.53 13.98 -24.85
C CYS A 570 8.17 13.83 -23.37
N THR A 571 6.89 13.63 -23.04
CA THR A 571 6.42 13.42 -21.66
C THR A 571 6.83 12.07 -21.08
N MET A 572 7.38 11.16 -21.89
CA MET A 572 7.84 9.85 -21.42
C MET A 572 9.14 9.90 -20.64
N PHE A 573 9.94 10.96 -20.78
CA PHE A 573 11.15 11.09 -19.97
C PHE A 573 10.78 11.36 -18.51
N ASN A 574 11.15 10.45 -17.64
CA ASN A 574 11.29 10.66 -16.21
C ASN A 574 12.40 9.73 -15.68
N GLU A 575 12.87 9.96 -14.45
CA GLU A 575 13.93 9.14 -13.84
C GLU A 575 13.57 7.66 -13.80
N ARG A 576 12.28 7.34 -13.64
CA ARG A 576 11.82 5.95 -13.52
C ARG A 576 11.84 5.24 -14.87
N THR A 577 11.37 5.86 -15.94
CA THR A 577 11.49 5.32 -17.31
C THR A 577 12.95 5.23 -17.73
N ALA A 578 13.78 6.22 -17.36
CA ALA A 578 15.23 6.16 -17.58
C ALA A 578 15.89 4.95 -16.88
N SER A 579 15.43 4.59 -15.67
CA SER A 579 15.94 3.40 -14.96
C SER A 579 15.66 2.06 -15.65
N HIS A 580 14.81 2.02 -16.67
CA HIS A 580 14.55 0.80 -17.46
C HIS A 580 15.40 0.71 -18.73
N ILE A 581 16.31 1.67 -18.94
CA ILE A 581 17.20 1.64 -20.09
C ILE A 581 18.04 0.36 -20.07
N THR A 582 18.15 -0.27 -21.24
CA THR A 582 19.01 -1.42 -21.46
C THR A 582 20.18 -1.00 -22.35
N TYR A 583 21.39 -1.38 -21.96
CA TYR A 583 22.59 -1.20 -22.76
C TYR A 583 22.95 -2.49 -23.47
N ILE A 584 23.28 -2.41 -24.76
CA ILE A 584 23.83 -3.49 -25.56
C ILE A 584 25.29 -3.13 -25.84
N VAL A 585 26.19 -3.83 -25.17
CA VAL A 585 27.63 -3.59 -25.16
C VAL A 585 28.32 -4.64 -26.03
N PRO A 586 28.97 -4.27 -27.15
CA PRO A 586 29.63 -5.23 -28.03
C PRO A 586 30.97 -5.72 -27.46
N SER A 587 31.40 -6.92 -27.90
CA SER A 587 32.79 -7.38 -27.85
C SER A 587 33.67 -6.62 -28.84
N VAL A 588 34.99 -6.74 -28.68
CA VAL A 588 35.97 -6.06 -29.56
C VAL A 588 35.78 -6.44 -31.04
N ASP A 589 35.39 -7.68 -31.32
CA ASP A 589 35.14 -8.19 -32.67
C ASP A 589 33.67 -8.03 -33.15
N ASN A 590 32.82 -7.37 -32.35
CA ASN A 590 31.38 -7.20 -32.58
C ASN A 590 30.56 -8.50 -32.77
N ASN A 591 31.08 -9.66 -32.38
CA ASN A 591 30.38 -10.94 -32.53
C ASN A 591 29.51 -11.30 -31.31
N ILE A 592 29.82 -10.77 -30.13
CA ILE A 592 29.14 -11.07 -28.87
C ILE A 592 28.63 -9.75 -28.26
N TYR A 593 27.45 -9.80 -27.63
CA TYR A 593 26.87 -8.64 -26.95
C TYR A 593 26.54 -8.97 -25.50
N MET A 594 26.93 -8.08 -24.58
CA MET A 594 26.47 -8.08 -23.20
C MET A 594 25.27 -7.15 -23.07
N ARG A 595 24.21 -7.64 -22.43
CA ARG A 595 23.04 -6.85 -22.06
C ARG A 595 23.18 -6.38 -20.61
N VAL A 596 23.17 -5.08 -20.38
CA VAL A 596 23.28 -4.47 -19.03
C VAL A 596 22.05 -3.63 -18.74
N SER A 597 21.46 -3.75 -17.54
CA SER A 597 20.35 -2.90 -17.10
C SER A 597 20.88 -1.61 -16.46
N ASP A 598 20.22 -0.48 -16.72
CA ASP A 598 20.55 0.80 -16.06
C ASP A 598 20.52 0.69 -14.54
N ARG A 599 19.57 -0.07 -13.97
CA ARG A 599 19.46 -0.29 -12.52
C ARG A 599 20.70 -0.93 -11.90
N ASP A 600 21.51 -1.63 -12.69
CA ASP A 600 22.70 -2.33 -12.21
C ASP A 600 23.89 -1.38 -12.05
N ILE A 601 23.96 -0.34 -12.89
CA ILE A 601 25.09 0.60 -12.99
C ILE A 601 24.76 2.02 -12.47
N HIS A 602 23.50 2.44 -12.51
CA HIS A 602 22.98 3.71 -11.99
C HIS A 602 21.95 3.44 -10.91
N ARG A 603 22.43 3.02 -9.75
CA ARG A 603 21.55 2.71 -8.61
C ARG A 603 20.91 3.99 -8.11
N ALA A 604 19.58 3.99 -8.00
CA ALA A 604 18.83 5.09 -7.39
C ALA A 604 19.42 5.40 -6.01
N GLY A 605 19.74 6.68 -5.80
CA GLY A 605 20.26 7.17 -4.53
C GLY A 605 19.27 6.91 -3.38
N TYR A 606 19.84 6.79 -2.18
CA TYR A 606 19.07 6.84 -0.95
C TYR A 606 18.73 8.30 -0.64
N GLU A 607 17.46 8.63 -0.41
CA GLU A 607 17.10 9.95 0.11
C GLU A 607 17.29 9.93 1.63
N ASP A 608 18.23 10.75 2.11
CA ASP A 608 18.58 10.86 3.52
C ASP A 608 17.47 11.43 4.40
#